data_AF-A0A7J8VWV4-F1
#
_entry.id   AF-A0A7J8VWV4-F1
#
_cell.length_a   1.000
_cell.length_b   1.000
_cell.length_c   1.000
_cell.angle_alpha   90.00
_cell.angle_beta   90.00
_cell.angle_gamma   90.00
#
_symmetry.space_group_name_H-M   'P 1'
#
loop_
_entity.id
_entity.type
_entity.pdbx_description
1 polymer ?
#
loop_
_entity_poly.entity_id
_entity_poly.type
_entity_poly.pdbx_seq_one_letter_code
_entity_poly.pdbx_strand_id
1 'polypeptide(L)'
;MFDLCLNALAIRGRLIVIGMISQYQGEHGWKPKNYPGLVEKLLTKSQSVAGFFLPQYSYLWKEHLARQFDLYSSGKLKVAIDPKRFLGLHSVPDAVEHLHSGRSSGKVVVCIDPTFEQQMAKL
;
A
#
# COMPACT_ATOMS: atom_id res chain seq x y z
N MET A 1 2.21 -14.42 2.29
CA MET A 1 3.12 -13.28 2.02
C MET A 1 4.06 -12.99 3.18
N PHE A 2 3.57 -12.72 4.41
CA PHE A 2 4.43 -12.41 5.55
C PHE A 2 5.55 -13.44 5.79
N ASP A 3 5.20 -14.72 5.95
CA ASP A 3 6.19 -15.80 6.19
C ASP A 3 7.19 -15.93 5.04
N LEU A 4 6.72 -15.76 3.81
CA LEU A 4 7.57 -15.79 2.62
C LEU A 4 8.61 -14.66 2.67
N CYS A 5 8.17 -13.43 2.94
CA CYS A 5 9.07 -12.28 3.07
C CYS A 5 10.07 -12.47 4.23
N LEU A 6 9.59 -12.90 5.39
CA LEU A 6 10.43 -13.13 6.57
C LEU A 6 11.54 -14.16 6.29
N ASN A 7 11.18 -15.30 5.68
CA ASN A 7 12.15 -16.35 5.36
C ASN A 7 13.16 -15.90 4.29
N ALA A 8 12.75 -15.02 3.37
CA ALA A 8 13.58 -14.47 2.30
C ALA A 8 14.50 -13.33 2.75
N LEU A 9 14.33 -12.78 3.95
CA LEU A 9 15.19 -11.71 4.45
C LEU A 9 16.66 -12.17 4.51
N ALA A 10 17.55 -11.28 4.06
CA ALA A 10 18.99 -11.41 4.22
C ALA A 10 19.42 -11.28 5.69
N ILE A 11 20.70 -11.51 5.98
CA ILE A 11 21.31 -11.15 7.26
C ILE A 11 21.14 -9.64 7.47
N ARG A 12 20.62 -9.22 8.63
CA ARG A 12 20.24 -7.84 8.98
C ARG A 12 19.11 -7.25 8.13
N GLY A 13 18.37 -8.09 7.40
CA GLY A 13 17.21 -7.69 6.63
C GLY A 13 16.10 -7.10 7.51
N ARG A 14 15.30 -6.20 6.93
CA ARG A 14 14.18 -5.53 7.62
C ARG A 14 12.89 -5.76 6.85
N LEU A 15 11.88 -6.26 7.55
CA LEU A 15 10.51 -6.32 7.04
C LEU A 15 9.68 -5.23 7.70
N ILE A 16 9.17 -4.29 6.89
CA ILE A 16 8.28 -3.24 7.36
C ILE A 16 6.83 -3.70 7.15
N VAL A 17 6.06 -3.75 8.22
CA VAL A 17 4.63 -4.09 8.18
C VAL A 17 3.84 -2.82 7.95
N ILE A 18 3.41 -2.62 6.71
CA ILE A 18 2.53 -1.51 6.29
C ILE A 18 1.05 -1.90 6.43
N GLY A 19 0.74 -3.19 6.24
CA GLY A 19 -0.62 -3.70 6.28
C GLY A 19 -0.69 -5.19 5.93
N MET A 20 -1.91 -5.72 5.99
CA MET A 20 -2.22 -7.15 5.85
C MET A 20 -3.57 -7.31 5.17
N ILE A 21 -3.70 -6.78 3.95
CA ILE A 21 -4.98 -6.69 3.21
C ILE A 21 -5.72 -8.03 3.05
N SER A 22 -4.98 -9.14 2.99
CA SER A 22 -5.56 -10.50 2.96
C SER A 22 -6.31 -10.90 4.24
N GLN A 23 -6.27 -10.07 5.29
CA GLN A 23 -6.97 -10.28 6.55
C GLN A 23 -8.01 -9.19 6.82
N TYR A 24 -8.28 -8.24 5.91
CA TYR A 24 -9.21 -7.15 6.20
C TYR A 24 -10.69 -7.54 6.04
N GLN A 25 -10.98 -8.52 5.17
CA GLN A 25 -12.33 -8.93 4.83
C GLN A 25 -12.73 -10.27 5.44
N GLY A 26 -14.03 -10.55 5.40
CA GLY A 26 -14.64 -11.79 5.85
C GLY A 26 -14.97 -11.80 7.34
N GLU A 27 -15.71 -12.83 7.77
CA GLU A 27 -16.14 -13.02 9.16
C GLU A 27 -14.96 -13.09 10.15
N HIS A 28 -13.77 -13.45 9.66
CA HIS A 28 -12.53 -13.54 10.44
C HIS A 28 -11.54 -12.42 10.10
N GLY A 29 -12.05 -11.28 9.64
CA GLY A 29 -11.26 -10.07 9.47
C GLY A 29 -10.46 -9.77 10.74
N TRP A 30 -9.19 -9.39 10.58
CA TRP A 30 -8.27 -9.07 11.66
C TRP A 30 -7.92 -10.22 12.62
N LYS A 31 -8.35 -11.46 12.34
CA LYS A 31 -7.97 -12.61 13.15
C LYS A 31 -6.44 -12.74 13.20
N PRO A 32 -5.82 -12.73 14.39
CA PRO A 32 -4.39 -12.91 14.53
C PRO A 32 -3.93 -14.24 13.93
N LYS A 33 -2.75 -14.24 13.32
CA LYS A 33 -2.10 -15.45 12.82
C LYS A 33 -0.97 -15.85 13.75
N ASN A 34 -0.75 -17.15 13.86
CA ASN A 34 0.41 -17.71 14.53
C ASN A 34 1.61 -17.64 13.60
N TYR A 35 2.77 -17.24 14.12
CA TYR A 35 4.04 -17.16 13.38
C TYR A 35 5.11 -18.03 14.07
N PRO A 36 5.08 -19.36 13.88
CA PRO A 36 6.03 -20.26 14.52
C PRO A 36 7.48 -19.96 14.08
N GLY A 37 8.40 -19.99 15.05
CA GLY A 37 9.81 -19.77 14.79
C GLY A 37 10.19 -18.31 14.49
N LEU A 38 9.27 -17.35 14.69
CA LEU A 38 9.52 -15.95 14.37
C LEU A 38 10.77 -15.41 15.08
N VAL A 39 10.88 -15.64 16.39
CA VAL A 39 11.97 -15.10 17.20
C VAL A 39 13.32 -15.69 16.78
N GLU A 40 13.36 -16.99 16.52
CA GLU A 40 14.55 -17.73 16.08
C GLU A 40 15.01 -17.26 14.70
N LYS A 41 14.07 -17.06 13.76
CA LYS A 41 14.38 -16.52 12.43
C LYS A 41 14.96 -15.11 12.52
N LEU A 42 14.38 -14.26 13.39
CA LEU A 42 14.90 -12.91 13.61
C LEU A 42 16.31 -12.95 14.22
N LEU A 43 16.51 -13.78 15.25
CA LEU A 43 17.78 -13.90 15.96
C LEU A 43 18.90 -14.42 15.07
N THR A 44 18.68 -15.54 14.38
CA THR A 44 19.71 -16.25 13.60
C THR A 44 20.31 -15.40 12.46
N LYS A 45 19.54 -14.47 11.92
CA LYS A 45 19.97 -13.57 10.85
C LYS A 45 20.06 -12.10 11.30
N SER A 46 19.90 -11.81 12.59
CA SER A 46 19.85 -10.44 13.14
C SER A 46 18.86 -9.51 12.41
N GLN A 47 17.69 -10.03 12.06
CA GLN A 47 16.66 -9.33 11.30
C GLN A 47 15.73 -8.52 12.20
N SER A 48 14.95 -7.62 11.60
CA SER A 48 13.90 -6.87 12.29
C SER A 48 12.57 -6.91 11.56
N VAL A 49 11.47 -6.99 12.31
CA VAL A 49 10.11 -6.72 11.82
C VAL A 49 9.60 -5.48 12.55
N ALA A 50 9.16 -4.46 11.82
CA ALA A 50 8.70 -3.19 12.39
C ALA A 50 7.39 -2.74 11.76
N GLY A 51 6.41 -2.39 12.58
CA GLY A 51 5.17 -1.77 12.11
C GLY A 51 5.38 -0.30 11.72
N PHE A 52 4.66 0.16 10.72
CA PHE A 52 4.58 1.58 10.36
C PHE A 52 3.11 1.98 10.23
N PHE A 53 2.68 2.93 11.06
CA PHE A 53 1.32 3.46 11.04
C PHE A 53 1.37 4.97 10.80
N LEU A 54 0.90 5.39 9.62
CA LEU A 54 1.07 6.76 9.11
C LEU A 54 0.72 7.87 10.14
N PRO A 55 -0.38 7.79 10.92
CA PRO A 55 -0.70 8.84 11.91
C PRO A 55 0.41 9.09 12.95
N GLN A 56 1.18 8.07 13.32
CA GLN A 56 2.28 8.17 14.29
C GLN A 56 3.50 8.92 13.72
N TYR A 57 3.52 9.15 12.41
CA TYR A 57 4.59 9.87 11.69
C TYR A 57 4.08 11.16 11.04
N SER A 58 2.93 11.68 11.48
CA SER A 58 2.30 12.88 10.93
C SER A 58 3.20 14.13 10.98
N TYR A 59 4.13 14.20 11.95
CA TYR A 59 5.13 15.27 12.03
C TYR A 59 6.07 15.35 10.82
N LEU A 60 6.23 14.26 10.06
CA LEU A 60 7.03 14.22 8.82
C LEU A 60 6.21 14.53 7.55
N TRP A 61 4.88 14.67 7.66
CA TRP A 61 3.98 14.75 6.52
C TRP A 61 4.33 15.89 5.56
N LYS A 62 4.52 17.10 6.10
CA LYS A 62 4.76 18.31 5.30
C LYS A 62 6.01 18.18 4.43
N GLU A 63 7.11 17.73 5.03
CA GLU A 63 8.39 17.55 4.32
C GLU A 63 8.27 16.48 3.23
N HIS A 64 7.68 15.32 3.56
CA HIS A 64 7.54 14.24 2.59
C HIS A 64 6.58 14.57 1.45
N LEU A 65 5.52 15.32 1.71
CA LEU A 65 4.59 15.75 0.68
C LEU A 65 5.27 16.69 -0.32
N ALA A 66 5.99 17.70 0.19
CA ALA A 66 6.73 18.64 -0.66
C ALA A 66 7.74 17.89 -1.57
N ARG A 67 8.53 16.98 -1.00
CA ARG A 67 9.50 16.18 -1.77
C ARG A 67 8.82 15.32 -2.84
N GLN A 68 7.67 14.71 -2.55
CA GLN A 68 6.93 13.91 -3.53
C GLN A 68 6.40 14.77 -4.69
N PHE A 69 5.89 15.96 -4.39
CA PHE A 69 5.49 16.92 -5.41
C PHE A 69 6.66 17.36 -6.28
N ASP A 70 7.83 17.65 -5.70
CA ASP A 70 9.03 18.02 -6.45
C ASP A 70 9.49 16.89 -7.37
N LEU A 71 9.45 15.64 -6.90
CA LEU A 71 9.78 14.48 -7.72
C LEU A 71 8.77 14.28 -8.85
N TYR A 72 7.48 14.50 -8.59
CA TYR A 72 6.44 14.41 -9.61
C TYR A 72 6.57 15.52 -10.66
N SER A 73 6.69 16.77 -10.24
CA SER A 73 6.79 17.93 -11.14
C SER A 73 8.07 17.93 -11.98
N SER A 74 9.17 17.36 -11.45
CA SER A 74 10.42 17.16 -12.18
C SER A 74 10.49 15.87 -13.00
N GLY A 75 9.39 15.10 -13.10
CA GLY A 75 9.32 13.87 -13.90
C GLY A 75 10.09 12.66 -13.34
N LYS A 76 10.57 12.74 -12.09
CA LYS A 76 11.33 11.67 -11.41
C LYS A 76 10.42 10.66 -10.70
N LEU A 77 9.16 11.00 -10.45
CA LEU A 77 8.15 10.11 -9.89
C LEU A 77 7.00 9.92 -10.87
N LYS A 78 6.79 8.68 -11.32
CA LYS A 78 5.63 8.30 -12.13
C LYS A 78 4.46 7.95 -11.22
N VAL A 79 3.32 8.60 -11.45
CA VAL A 79 2.06 8.31 -10.75
C VAL A 79 1.22 7.39 -11.63
N ALA A 80 0.95 6.18 -11.14
CA ALA A 80 0.08 5.22 -11.80
C ALA A 80 -1.31 5.26 -11.15
N ILE A 81 -2.32 5.55 -11.96
CA ILE A 81 -3.73 5.51 -11.57
C ILE A 81 -4.34 4.30 -12.25
N ASP A 82 -5.23 3.62 -11.54
CA ASP A 82 -5.92 2.45 -12.10
C ASP A 82 -6.71 2.85 -13.35
N PRO A 83 -6.54 2.16 -14.48
CA PRO A 83 -7.20 2.52 -15.73
C PRO A 83 -8.72 2.27 -15.68
N LYS A 84 -9.22 1.48 -14.73
CA LYS A 84 -10.67 1.27 -14.57
C LYS A 84 -11.31 2.53 -14.01
N ARG A 85 -12.19 3.15 -14.80
CA ARG A 85 -12.93 4.34 -14.40
C ARG A 85 -14.12 3.97 -13.51
N PHE A 86 -14.22 4.66 -12.39
CA PHE A 86 -15.37 4.66 -11.49
C PHE A 86 -15.93 6.08 -11.43
N LEU A 87 -17.22 6.26 -11.69
CA LEU A 87 -17.86 7.57 -11.82
C LEU A 87 -18.93 7.75 -10.74
N GLY A 88 -18.85 8.86 -10.00
CA GLY A 88 -19.80 9.22 -8.96
C GLY A 88 -19.72 8.37 -7.69
N LEU A 89 -20.27 8.90 -6.59
CA LEU A 89 -20.20 8.26 -5.27
C LEU A 89 -20.83 6.86 -5.22
N HIS A 90 -21.84 6.61 -6.05
CA HIS A 90 -22.50 5.30 -6.13
C HIS A 90 -21.56 4.18 -6.60
N SER A 91 -20.46 4.51 -7.29
CA SER A 91 -19.46 3.54 -7.77
C SER A 91 -18.36 3.21 -6.75
N VAL A 92 -18.37 3.85 -5.57
CA VAL A 92 -17.38 3.59 -4.50
C VAL A 92 -17.37 2.13 -4.05
N PRO A 93 -18.52 1.45 -3.81
CA PRO A 93 -18.52 0.03 -3.46
C PRO A 93 -17.84 -0.84 -4.52
N ASP A 94 -18.10 -0.58 -5.81
CA ASP A 94 -17.46 -1.31 -6.92
C ASP A 94 -15.94 -1.06 -6.99
N ALA A 95 -15.51 0.16 -6.66
CA ALA A 95 -14.10 0.52 -6.59
C ALA A 95 -13.38 -0.19 -5.43
N VAL A 96 -14.03 -0.31 -4.27
CA VAL A 96 -13.54 -1.07 -3.12
C VAL A 96 -13.46 -2.55 -3.45
N GLU A 97 -14.49 -3.12 -4.09
CA GLU A 97 -14.49 -4.52 -4.52
C GLU A 97 -13.39 -4.78 -5.56
N HIS A 98 -13.17 -3.86 -6.50
CA HIS A 98 -12.07 -3.95 -7.45
C HIS A 98 -10.70 -3.96 -6.77
N LEU A 99 -10.47 -3.09 -5.79
CA LEU A 99 -9.24 -3.09 -4.99
C LEU A 99 -9.03 -4.45 -4.29
N HIS A 100 -10.08 -4.99 -3.66
CA HIS A 100 -10.01 -6.26 -2.95
C HIS A 100 -9.89 -7.48 -3.85
N SER A 101 -10.37 -7.39 -5.09
CA SER A 101 -10.23 -8.46 -6.09
C SER A 101 -8.77 -8.71 -6.53
N GLY A 102 -7.85 -7.80 -6.18
CA GLY A 102 -6.44 -7.89 -6.59
C GLY A 102 -6.18 -7.57 -8.06
N ARG A 103 -7.21 -7.15 -8.81
CA ARG A 103 -7.10 -6.79 -10.24
C ARG A 103 -6.66 -5.35 -10.46
N SER A 104 -6.50 -4.56 -9.40
CA SER A 104 -6.11 -3.16 -9.52
C SER A 104 -4.65 -2.99 -9.93
N SER A 105 -4.36 -2.01 -10.78
CA SER A 105 -3.01 -1.63 -11.19
C SER A 105 -2.78 -0.14 -10.99
N GLY A 106 -2.08 0.24 -9.91
CA GLY A 106 -1.94 1.64 -9.50
C GLY A 106 -3.00 2.08 -8.49
N LYS A 107 -3.17 3.39 -8.32
CA LYS A 107 -4.12 3.95 -7.36
C LYS A 107 -5.55 3.88 -7.92
N VAL A 108 -6.42 3.13 -7.27
CA VAL A 108 -7.87 3.15 -7.54
C VAL A 108 -8.43 4.51 -7.10
N VAL A 109 -9.16 5.19 -8.01
CA VAL A 109 -9.79 6.49 -7.80
C VAL A 109 -11.23 6.46 -8.28
N VAL A 110 -12.08 7.28 -7.65
CA VAL A 110 -13.46 7.51 -8.09
C VAL A 110 -13.57 8.97 -8.53
N CYS A 111 -14.02 9.18 -9.75
CA CYS A 111 -14.18 10.51 -10.34
C CYS A 111 -15.57 11.05 -10.03
N ILE A 112 -15.65 12.16 -9.30
CA ILE A 112 -16.94 12.79 -8.96
C ILE A 112 -17.45 13.64 -10.11
N ASP A 113 -16.56 14.34 -10.80
CA ASP A 113 -16.88 15.15 -11.97
C ASP A 113 -16.75 14.28 -13.24
N PRO A 114 -17.83 13.97 -13.96
CA PRO A 114 -17.76 13.15 -15.18
C PRO A 114 -17.05 13.86 -16.33
N THR A 115 -16.93 15.19 -16.28
CA THR A 115 -16.24 16.00 -17.28
C THR A 115 -14.73 16.07 -17.06
N PHE A 116 -14.25 15.59 -15.90
CA PHE A 116 -12.83 15.51 -15.63
C PHE A 116 -12.18 14.45 -16.52
N GLU A 117 -11.49 14.91 -17.56
CA GLU A 117 -10.57 14.12 -18.34
C GLU A 117 -9.21 14.09 -17.65
N GLN A 118 -8.82 12.89 -17.23
CA GLN A 118 -7.54 12.69 -16.58
C GLN A 118 -6.42 12.89 -17.61
N GLN A 119 -5.76 14.04 -17.56
CA GLN A 119 -4.53 14.25 -18.31
C GLN A 119 -3.46 13.34 -17.73
N MET A 120 -3.23 12.20 -18.39
CA MET A 120 -2.02 11.42 -18.12
C MET A 120 -0.82 12.29 -18.48
N ALA A 121 0.16 12.38 -17.58
CA ALA A 121 1.44 13.00 -17.89
C ALA A 121 1.94 12.39 -19.21
N LYS A 122 2.05 13.23 -20.25
CA LYS A 122 2.56 12.80 -21.56
C LYS A 122 3.97 12.28 -21.36
N LEU A 123 4.22 11.08 -21.90
CA LEU A 123 5.52 10.41 -21.94
C LEU A 123 6.57 11.28 -22.62
#